data_AF-A0A924TY02-F1
#
_entry.id   AF-A0A924TY02-F1
#
_cell.length_a   1.000
_cell.length_b   1.000
_cell.length_c   1.000
_cell.angle_alpha   90.00
_cell.angle_beta   90.00
_cell.angle_gamma   90.00
#
_symmetry.space_group_name_H-M   'P 1'
#
loop_
_entity.id
_entity.type
_entity.pdbx_description
1 polymer ?
#
loop_
_entity_poly.entity_id
_entity_poly.type
_entity_poly.pdbx_seq_one_letter_code
_entity_poly.pdbx_strand_id
1 'polypeptide(L)'
;MTHPTRQDLIDFVVMESRLLDARRFDEWNTLFTDDAFYWVPLIPDQEDGLNHTSHMYEDKLLRTLRIERLKSPRAFSQQPPSRCHHLLQTPTVEAFDGAANRFRLRTEFHY
;
A
#
# COMPACT_ATOMS: atom_id res chain seq x y z
N MET A 1 2.00 26.25 -6.68
CA MET A 1 1.54 25.04 -5.96
C MET A 1 2.63 24.66 -4.98
N THR A 2 2.28 24.39 -3.73
CA THR A 2 3.28 24.01 -2.72
C THR A 2 3.54 22.52 -2.86
N HIS A 3 4.78 22.13 -3.13
CA HIS A 3 5.17 20.72 -3.17
C HIS A 3 5.29 20.16 -1.76
N PRO A 4 5.01 18.85 -1.55
CA PRO A 4 5.24 18.22 -0.26
C PRO A 4 6.73 18.30 0.10
N THR A 5 7.02 18.49 1.37
CA THR A 5 8.38 18.34 1.90
C THR A 5 8.76 16.87 1.97
N ARG A 6 10.05 16.58 2.16
CA ARG A 6 10.50 15.20 2.42
C ARG A 6 9.85 14.61 3.67
N GLN A 7 9.59 15.43 4.68
CA GLN A 7 8.94 15.00 5.91
C GLN A 7 7.47 14.62 5.65
N ASP A 8 6.75 15.42 4.86
CA ASP A 8 5.36 15.09 4.49
C ASP A 8 5.25 13.73 3.76
N LEU A 9 6.24 13.41 2.91
CA LEU A 9 6.29 12.13 2.20
C LEU A 9 6.56 10.94 3.16
N ILE A 10 7.42 11.13 4.16
CA ILE A 10 7.69 10.12 5.19
C ILE A 10 6.45 9.91 6.06
N ASP A 11 5.83 11.01 6.49
CA ASP A 11 4.62 10.99 7.33
C ASP A 11 3.45 10.35 6.59
N PHE A 12 3.37 10.50 5.26
CA PHE A 12 2.39 9.81 4.43
C PHE A 12 2.49 8.27 4.57
N VAL A 13 3.69 7.69 4.46
CA VAL A 13 3.90 6.23 4.59
C VAL A 13 3.59 5.75 6.01
N VAL A 14 3.97 6.54 7.03
CA VAL A 14 3.63 6.24 8.43
C VAL A 14 2.12 6.31 8.67
N MET A 15 1.42 7.22 8.00
CA MET A 15 -0.04 7.30 8.09
C MET A 15 -0.72 6.14 7.36
N GLU A 16 -0.24 5.78 6.18
CA GLU A 16 -0.73 4.64 5.41
C GLU A 16 -0.71 3.35 6.26
N SER A 17 0.41 3.06 6.92
CA SER A 17 0.53 1.87 7.77
C SER A 17 -0.41 1.89 8.98
N ARG A 18 -0.65 3.07 9.58
CA ARG A 18 -1.63 3.25 10.65
C ARG A 18 -3.07 2.96 10.20
N LEU A 19 -3.43 3.32 8.96
CA LEU A 19 -4.74 2.99 8.42
C LEU A 19 -4.90 1.47 8.29
N LEU A 20 -3.88 0.77 7.80
CA LEU A 20 -3.87 -0.68 7.69
C LEU A 20 -3.96 -1.37 9.06
N ASP A 21 -3.16 -0.94 10.04
CA ASP A 21 -3.19 -1.47 11.42
C ASP A 21 -4.55 -1.25 12.09
N ALA A 22 -5.18 -0.11 11.84
CA ALA A 22 -6.52 0.21 12.32
C ALA A 22 -7.65 -0.43 11.51
N ARG A 23 -7.32 -1.17 10.43
CA ARG A 23 -8.27 -1.78 9.48
C ARG A 23 -9.20 -0.76 8.80
N ARG A 24 -8.73 0.47 8.62
CA ARG A 24 -9.42 1.56 7.90
C ARG A 24 -9.19 1.41 6.40
N PHE A 25 -9.57 0.25 5.86
CA PHE A 25 -9.22 -0.15 4.50
C PHE A 25 -9.84 0.73 3.41
N ASP A 26 -11.06 1.23 3.63
CA ASP A 26 -11.70 2.15 2.69
C ASP A 26 -10.89 3.44 2.54
N GLU A 27 -10.45 4.01 3.65
CA GLU A 27 -9.64 5.23 3.66
C GLU A 27 -8.25 4.98 3.08
N TRP A 28 -7.63 3.84 3.41
CA TRP A 28 -6.39 3.40 2.76
C TRP A 28 -6.55 3.33 1.23
N ASN A 29 -7.67 2.80 0.73
CA ASN A 29 -7.92 2.68 -0.71
C ASN A 29 -8.04 4.05 -1.41
N THR A 30 -8.47 5.09 -0.70
CA THR A 30 -8.55 6.47 -1.24
C THR A 30 -7.20 7.13 -1.48
N LEU A 31 -6.12 6.58 -0.91
CA LEU A 31 -4.76 7.12 -1.10
C LEU A 31 -4.21 6.88 -2.52
N PHE A 32 -4.80 5.94 -3.25
CA PHE A 32 -4.33 5.54 -4.57
C PHE A 32 -4.96 6.38 -5.68
N THR A 33 -4.18 6.67 -6.72
CA THR A 33 -4.73 7.16 -7.99
C THR A 33 -5.51 6.07 -8.72
N ASP A 34 -6.35 6.46 -9.68
CA ASP A 34 -7.20 5.52 -10.42
C ASP A 34 -6.41 4.50 -11.25
N ASP A 35 -5.20 4.87 -11.67
CA ASP A 35 -4.27 4.06 -12.47
C ASP A 35 -3.24 3.29 -11.63
N ALA A 36 -3.29 3.38 -10.30
CA ALA A 36 -2.31 2.75 -9.43
C ALA A 36 -2.53 1.24 -9.26
N PHE A 37 -1.43 0.51 -9.25
CA PHE A 37 -1.36 -0.92 -8.98
C PHE A 37 -0.70 -1.20 -7.64
N TYR A 38 -1.30 -2.11 -6.87
CA TYR A 38 -0.66 -2.72 -5.70
C TYR A 38 -0.04 -4.05 -6.09
N TRP A 39 1.28 -4.13 -6.06
CA TRP A 39 2.03 -5.29 -6.54
C TRP A 39 2.90 -5.89 -5.44
N VAL A 40 2.72 -7.19 -5.22
CA VAL A 40 3.57 -8.05 -4.40
C VAL A 40 4.02 -9.23 -5.28
N PRO A 41 5.30 -9.28 -5.70
CA PRO A 41 5.80 -10.34 -6.57
C PRO A 41 5.81 -11.70 -5.86
N LEU A 42 5.81 -12.78 -6.63
CA LEU A 42 5.88 -14.16 -6.11
C LEU A 42 7.31 -14.58 -5.75
N ILE A 43 8.30 -14.03 -6.45
CA ILE A 43 9.73 -14.32 -6.25
C ILE A 43 10.56 -13.04 -6.17
N PRO A 44 11.76 -13.09 -5.57
CA PRO A 44 12.73 -12.01 -5.67
C PRO A 44 13.02 -11.67 -7.14
N ASP A 45 13.24 -10.39 -7.42
CA ASP A 45 13.62 -9.86 -8.74
C ASP A 45 12.67 -10.24 -9.89
N GLN A 46 11.39 -10.50 -9.60
CA GLN A 46 10.38 -10.74 -10.64
C GLN A 46 10.28 -9.54 -11.59
N GLU A 47 10.33 -9.81 -12.89
CA GLU A 47 10.42 -8.76 -13.93
C GLU A 47 9.18 -7.87 -14.00
N ASP A 48 7.99 -8.46 -13.99
CA ASP A 48 6.73 -7.73 -14.13
C ASP A 48 5.55 -8.48 -13.48
N GLY A 49 4.42 -7.79 -13.30
CA GLY A 49 3.19 -8.36 -12.73
C GLY A 49 2.11 -8.75 -13.75
N LEU A 50 2.28 -8.43 -15.04
CA LEU A 50 1.31 -8.73 -16.10
C LEU A 50 1.47 -10.14 -16.67
N ASN A 51 2.71 -10.54 -16.96
CA ASN A 51 3.06 -11.79 -17.64
C ASN A 51 3.46 -12.89 -16.66
N HIS A 52 3.57 -12.57 -15.37
CA HIS A 52 4.01 -13.47 -14.32
C HIS A 52 3.02 -13.48 -13.15
N THR A 53 2.78 -14.68 -12.61
CA THR A 53 1.96 -14.84 -11.41
C THR A 53 2.58 -14.08 -10.24
N SER A 54 1.76 -13.30 -9.54
CA SER A 54 2.15 -12.52 -8.36
C SER A 54 1.33 -12.95 -7.14
N HIS A 55 1.84 -12.70 -5.93
CA HIS A 55 1.01 -12.84 -4.72
C HIS A 55 -0.18 -11.87 -4.76
N MET A 56 0.08 -10.64 -5.22
CA MET A 56 -0.93 -9.63 -5.50
C MET A 56 -0.49 -8.79 -6.69
N TYR A 57 -1.35 -8.58 -7.67
CA TYR A 57 -1.18 -7.57 -8.72
C TYR A 57 -2.56 -6.95 -8.96
N GLU A 58 -2.89 -5.92 -8.19
CA GLU A 58 -4.27 -5.45 -8.04
C GLU A 58 -4.44 -4.01 -8.49
N ASP A 59 -5.33 -3.83 -9.46
CA ASP A 59 -5.87 -2.53 -9.86
C ASP A 59 -6.94 -2.05 -8.85
N LYS A 60 -7.55 -0.90 -9.12
CA LYS A 60 -8.61 -0.32 -8.26
C LYS A 60 -9.80 -1.26 -8.05
N LEU A 61 -10.23 -1.99 -9.08
CA LEU A 61 -11.37 -2.90 -9.00
C LEU A 61 -11.05 -4.07 -8.06
N LEU A 62 -9.90 -4.72 -8.27
CA LEU A 62 -9.46 -5.86 -7.47
C LEU A 62 -9.24 -5.47 -6.01
N ARG A 63 -8.58 -4.33 -5.75
CA ARG A 63 -8.41 -3.81 -4.38
C ARG A 63 -9.75 -3.55 -3.70
N THR A 64 -10.70 -2.94 -4.41
CA THR A 64 -12.05 -2.68 -3.87
C THR A 64 -12.77 -3.98 -3.53
N LEU A 65 -12.75 -4.98 -4.43
CA LEU A 65 -13.36 -6.29 -4.17
C LEU A 65 -12.73 -7.02 -2.98
N ARG A 66 -11.40 -6.90 -2.81
CA ARG A 66 -10.69 -7.46 -1.65
C ARG A 66 -11.18 -6.82 -0.35
N ILE A 67 -11.32 -5.50 -0.32
CA ILE A 67 -11.80 -4.77 0.85
C ILE A 67 -13.23 -5.17 1.22
N GLU A 68 -14.12 -5.27 0.23
CA GLU A 68 -15.49 -5.73 0.45
C GLU A 68 -15.54 -7.18 0.98
N ARG A 69 -14.65 -8.05 0.49
CA ARG A 69 -14.52 -9.41 1.04
C ARG A 69 -14.09 -9.40 2.51
N LEU A 70 -13.16 -8.53 2.91
CA LEU A 70 -12.71 -8.43 4.32
C LEU A 70 -13.81 -7.95 5.27
N LYS A 71 -14.79 -7.18 4.78
CA LYS A 71 -15.97 -6.74 5.55
C LYS A 71 -17.01 -7.85 5.73
N SER A 72 -16.97 -8.88 4.89
CA SER A 72 -18.01 -9.91 4.86
C SER A 72 -18.02 -10.74 6.15
N PRO A 73 -19.20 -11.04 6.71
CA PRO A 73 -19.34 -11.98 7.82
C PRO A 73 -19.03 -13.44 7.41
N ARG A 74 -18.70 -13.68 6.14
CA ARG A 74 -18.23 -14.99 5.65
C ARG A 74 -16.72 -15.04 5.44
N ALA A 75 -15.99 -13.99 5.79
CA ALA A 75 -14.53 -14.01 5.85
C ALA A 75 -14.05 -14.80 7.08
N PHE A 76 -14.22 -16.12 7.04
CA PHE A 76 -13.94 -16.99 8.19
C PHE A 76 -12.48 -16.94 8.65
N SER A 77 -11.54 -16.70 7.74
CA SER A 77 -10.13 -16.47 8.06
C SER A 77 -9.87 -15.16 8.83
N GLN A 78 -10.88 -14.32 9.01
CA GLN A 78 -10.84 -13.05 9.75
C GLN A 78 -11.83 -13.07 10.93
N GLN A 79 -12.14 -14.25 11.46
CA GLN A 79 -12.99 -14.42 12.65
C GLN A 79 -12.25 -15.23 13.73
N PRO A 80 -11.71 -14.57 14.77
CA PRO A 80 -11.74 -13.12 15.02
C PRO A 80 -10.86 -12.33 14.04
N PRO A 81 -11.09 -11.01 13.89
CA PRO A 81 -10.27 -10.20 13.00
C PRO A 81 -8.80 -10.20 13.39
N SER A 82 -7.92 -10.22 12.39
CA SER A 82 -6.49 -10.08 12.61
C SER A 82 -6.19 -8.75 13.30
N ARG A 83 -5.30 -8.80 14.29
CA ARG A 83 -4.63 -7.62 14.83
C ARG A 83 -3.29 -7.51 14.12
N CYS A 84 -3.11 -6.43 13.38
CA CYS A 84 -1.90 -6.19 12.60
C CYS A 84 -1.08 -5.08 13.26
N HIS A 85 0.23 -5.16 13.08
CA HIS A 85 1.14 -4.08 13.42
C HIS A 85 2.29 -4.02 12.40
N HIS A 86 2.36 -2.94 11.63
CA HIS A 86 3.44 -2.75 10.66
C HIS A 86 4.67 -2.13 11.35
N LEU A 87 5.72 -2.93 11.54
CA LEU A 87 6.99 -2.45 12.07
C LEU A 87 7.87 -1.94 10.91
N LEU A 88 8.01 -0.61 10.82
CA LEU A 88 8.74 0.06 9.75
C LEU A 88 10.14 0.48 10.23
N GLN A 89 11.15 0.35 9.36
CA GLN A 89 12.30 1.26 9.39
C GLN A 89 11.84 2.65 8.93
N THR A 90 12.61 3.70 9.26
CA THR A 90 12.29 5.05 8.81
C THR A 90 12.17 5.09 7.29
N PRO A 91 11.02 5.48 6.71
CA PRO A 91 10.85 5.64 5.28
C PRO A 91 11.91 6.58 4.70
N THR A 92 12.39 6.25 3.51
CA THR A 92 13.40 7.05 2.80
C THR A 92 12.85 7.54 1.46
N VAL A 93 13.23 8.75 1.07
CA VAL A 93 12.87 9.33 -0.23
C VAL A 93 14.04 9.14 -1.19
N GLU A 94 13.89 8.18 -2.12
CA GLU A 94 14.90 7.81 -3.11
C GLU A 94 14.95 8.76 -4.31
N ALA A 95 13.79 9.31 -4.71
CA ALA A 95 13.68 10.27 -5.79
C ALA A 95 12.70 11.39 -5.42
N PHE A 96 13.09 12.62 -5.73
CA PHE A 96 12.30 13.81 -5.47
C PHE A 96 12.28 14.71 -6.72
N ASP A 97 11.22 14.58 -7.51
CA ASP A 97 10.97 15.42 -8.68
C ASP A 97 9.80 16.36 -8.41
N GLY A 98 10.14 17.55 -7.88
CA GLY A 98 9.15 18.59 -7.62
C GLY A 98 8.50 19.12 -8.89
N ALA A 99 9.24 19.24 -10.00
CA ALA A 99 8.71 19.77 -11.25
C ALA A 99 7.63 18.87 -11.84
N ALA A 100 7.84 17.55 -11.80
CA ALA A 100 6.86 16.56 -12.25
C ALA A 100 5.83 16.15 -11.18
N ASN A 101 5.98 16.63 -9.94
CA ASN A 101 5.21 16.18 -8.77
C ASN A 101 5.25 14.65 -8.60
N ARG A 102 6.44 14.05 -8.75
CA ARG A 102 6.69 12.61 -8.66
C ARG A 102 7.76 12.31 -7.61
N PHE A 103 7.44 11.39 -6.72
CA PHE A 103 8.31 11.02 -5.61
C PHE A 103 8.39 9.51 -5.51
N ARG A 104 9.58 8.97 -5.21
CA ARG A 104 9.76 7.54 -4.95
C ARG A 104 10.24 7.36 -3.54
N LEU A 105 9.54 6.51 -2.80
CA LEU A 105 9.86 6.16 -1.43
C LEU A 105 10.22 4.69 -1.32
N ARG A 106 11.06 4.37 -0.33
CA ARG A 106 11.41 3.02 0.06
C ARG A 106 11.39 2.90 1.58
N THR A 107 10.74 1.84 2.04
CA THR A 107 10.62 1.52 3.47
C THR A 107 10.87 0.03 3.64
N GLU A 108 11.90 -0.31 4.41
CA GLU A 108 12.06 -1.69 4.87
C GLU A 108 11.08 -1.93 6.03
N PHE A 109 10.38 -3.06 6.02
CA PHE A 109 9.43 -3.39 7.07
C PHE A 109 9.44 -4.88 7.40
N HIS A 110 8.95 -5.22 8.60
CA HIS A 110 8.68 -6.60 9.00
C HIS A 110 7.18 -6.88 8.90
N TYR A 111 6.86 -8.07 8.39
CA TYR A 111 5.52 -8.65 8.36
C TYR A 111 5.38 -9.72 9.44
#